data_AF-A0A6S7JSS0-F1
#
_entry.id   AF-A0A6S7JSS0-F1
#
_cell.length_a   1.000
_cell.length_b   1.000
_cell.length_c   1.000
_cell.angle_alpha   90.00
_cell.angle_beta   90.00
_cell.angle_gamma   90.00
#
_symmetry.space_group_name_H-M   'P 1'
#
loop_
_entity.id
_entity.type
_entity.pdbx_description
1 polymer ?
#
loop_
_entity_poly.entity_id
_entity_poly.type
_entity_poly.pdbx_seq_one_letter_code
_entity_poly.pdbx_strand_id
1 'polypeptide(L)'
;MFWLQRLFLYCLCMCSVFYRLASSQGFNSFLNKDIDANETCGNPAEIYFRTQEGVLHPRLRTMLVCNATDPEKSHPPRYMIDDDLVTFWQSKASIDRADIRIDLNQ
;
A
#
# COMPACT_ATOMS: atom_id res chain seq x y z
N MET A 1 -43.17 4.29 36.76
CA MET A 1 -41.72 4.18 37.04
C MET A 1 -41.00 3.15 36.17
N PHE A 2 -41.57 1.96 35.93
CA PHE A 2 -40.95 0.88 35.13
C PHE A 2 -40.73 1.17 33.62
N TRP A 3 -41.49 2.07 33.00
CA TRP A 3 -41.43 2.35 31.56
C TRP A 3 -40.19 3.17 31.16
N LEU A 4 -39.83 4.16 31.98
CA LEU A 4 -38.62 4.99 31.80
C LEU A 4 -37.33 4.17 31.96
N GLN A 5 -37.27 3.25 32.93
CA GLN A 5 -36.13 2.35 33.10
C GLN A 5 -35.93 1.41 31.90
N ARG A 6 -37.02 0.87 31.32
CA ARG A 6 -36.95 0.03 30.13
C ARG A 6 -36.47 0.80 28.90
N LEU A 7 -36.97 2.02 28.70
CA LEU A 7 -36.53 2.89 27.61
C LEU A 7 -35.03 3.23 27.71
N PHE A 8 -34.57 3.51 28.93
CA PHE A 8 -33.17 3.82 29.22
C PHE A 8 -32.24 2.63 28.94
N LEU A 9 -32.63 1.41 29.35
CA LEU A 9 -31.88 0.19 29.05
C LEU A 9 -31.81 -0.11 27.55
N TYR A 10 -32.90 0.10 26.81
CA TYR A 10 -32.91 -0.03 25.35
C TYR A 10 -31.97 0.98 24.68
N CYS A 11 -31.97 2.23 25.15
CA CYS A 11 -31.12 3.28 24.60
C CYS A 11 -29.63 2.97 24.84
N LEU A 12 -29.26 2.51 26.04
CA LEU A 12 -27.90 2.05 26.35
C LEU A 12 -27.48 0.85 25.50
N CYS A 13 -28.37 -0.12 25.29
CA CYS A 13 -28.10 -1.29 24.47
C CYS A 13 -27.85 -0.88 23.01
N MET A 14 -28.72 -0.05 22.43
CA MET A 14 -28.56 0.46 21.08
C MET A 14 -27.27 1.29 20.94
N CYS A 15 -26.97 2.19 21.87
CA CYS A 15 -25.71 2.95 21.89
C CYS A 15 -24.49 2.02 21.90
N SER A 16 -24.52 0.94 22.69
CA SER A 16 -23.41 -0.02 22.75
C SER A 16 -23.22 -0.80 21.44
N VAL A 17 -24.30 -1.13 20.74
CA VAL A 17 -24.27 -1.79 19.43
C VAL A 17 -23.72 -0.84 18.37
N PHE A 18 -24.19 0.40 18.33
CA PHE A 18 -23.66 1.41 17.41
C PHE A 18 -22.18 1.72 17.67
N TYR A 19 -21.77 1.80 18.93
CA TYR A 19 -20.37 2.03 19.29
C TYR A 19 -19.47 0.88 18.81
N ARG A 20 -19.92 -0.37 18.99
CA ARG A 20 -19.20 -1.55 18.51
C ARG A 20 -19.10 -1.59 16.98
N LEU A 21 -20.19 -1.29 16.28
CA LEU A 21 -20.22 -1.21 14.82
C LEU A 21 -19.33 -0.09 14.26
N ALA A 22 -19.24 1.05 14.95
CA ALA A 22 -18.35 2.14 14.56
C ALA A 22 -16.87 1.81 14.85
N SER A 23 -16.59 1.11 15.96
CA SER A 23 -15.23 0.78 16.37
C SER A 23 -14.58 -0.38 15.59
N SER A 24 -15.35 -1.17 14.83
CA SER A 24 -14.84 -2.36 14.16
C SER A 24 -14.31 -2.12 12.73
N GLN A 25 -14.01 -0.88 12.35
CA GLN A 25 -13.37 -0.60 11.07
C GLN A 25 -11.86 -0.78 11.20
N GLY A 26 -11.33 -1.81 10.53
CA GLY A 26 -9.89 -1.90 10.30
C GLY A 26 -9.44 -0.75 9.39
N PHE A 27 -8.24 -0.23 9.63
CA PHE A 27 -7.64 0.82 8.79
C PHE A 27 -6.25 0.36 8.32
N ASN A 28 -5.78 0.90 7.19
CA ASN A 28 -4.42 0.68 6.73
C ASN A 28 -3.46 1.53 7.58
N SER A 29 -2.75 0.91 8.53
CA SER A 29 -1.79 1.61 9.40
C SER A 29 -0.55 2.14 8.68
N PHE A 30 -0.32 1.72 7.43
CA PHE A 30 0.82 2.15 6.61
C PHE A 30 0.51 3.33 5.70
N LEU A 31 -0.78 3.69 5.52
CA LEU A 31 -1.20 4.77 4.64
C LEU A 31 -0.48 6.07 4.98
N ASN A 32 0.22 6.65 3.99
CA ASN A 32 0.99 7.90 4.13
C ASN A 32 2.05 7.90 5.25
N LYS A 33 2.53 6.73 5.70
CA LYS A 33 3.65 6.63 6.65
C LYS A 33 5.01 6.89 5.99
N ASP A 34 6.03 7.11 6.81
CA ASP A 34 7.40 7.15 6.29
C ASP A 34 7.87 5.74 5.92
N ILE A 35 8.29 5.59 4.65
CA ILE A 35 8.73 4.32 4.07
C ILE A 35 10.08 4.50 3.37
N ASP A 36 10.96 3.54 3.58
CA ASP A 36 12.28 3.46 2.95
C ASP A 36 12.47 2.08 2.31
N ALA A 37 13.22 2.04 1.21
CA ALA A 37 13.70 0.81 0.62
C ALA A 37 15.16 0.99 0.20
N ASN A 38 16.01 0.06 0.61
CA ASN A 38 17.45 0.15 0.35
C ASN A 38 17.82 0.09 -1.14
N GLU A 39 17.02 -0.61 -1.95
CA GLU A 39 17.26 -0.80 -3.38
C GLU A 39 16.01 -0.40 -4.16
N THR A 40 16.12 0.64 -4.98
CA THR A 40 15.02 1.11 -5.85
C THR A 40 15.54 1.28 -7.27
N CYS A 41 14.73 0.91 -8.26
CA CYS A 41 15.12 1.00 -9.67
C CYS A 41 15.35 2.45 -10.11
N GLY A 42 16.02 2.59 -11.26
CA GLY A 42 16.10 3.86 -11.98
C GLY A 42 17.31 4.74 -11.67
N ASN A 43 18.28 4.24 -10.88
CA ASN A 43 19.60 4.84 -10.75
C ASN A 43 20.75 3.79 -10.87
N PRO A 44 21.37 3.64 -12.07
CA PRO A 44 21.02 4.30 -13.32
C PRO A 44 19.67 3.81 -13.89
N ALA A 45 19.14 4.49 -14.90
CA ALA A 45 17.93 4.05 -15.60
C ALA A 45 18.12 2.63 -16.16
N GLU A 46 17.11 1.77 -15.99
CA GLU A 46 17.21 0.34 -16.31
C GLU A 46 15.97 -0.18 -17.03
N ILE A 47 16.16 -1.22 -17.84
CA ILE A 47 15.09 -1.87 -18.60
C ILE A 47 14.44 -2.94 -17.74
N TYR A 48 13.11 -3.02 -17.78
CA TYR A 48 12.35 -4.10 -17.17
C TYR A 48 11.21 -4.58 -18.08
N PHE A 49 10.62 -5.71 -17.71
CA PHE A 49 9.47 -6.33 -18.37
C PHE A 49 8.42 -6.63 -17.32
N ARG A 50 7.13 -6.61 -17.69
CA ARG A 50 6.07 -6.95 -16.73
C ARG A 50 6.13 -8.44 -16.38
N THR A 51 5.93 -8.78 -15.12
CA THR A 51 5.93 -10.17 -14.64
C THR A 51 4.92 -11.05 -15.40
N GLN A 52 3.78 -10.48 -15.81
CA GLN A 52 2.76 -11.16 -16.61
C GLN A 52 3.27 -11.63 -17.98
N GLU A 53 4.29 -10.98 -18.53
CA GLU A 53 4.93 -11.35 -19.80
C GLU A 53 6.01 -12.43 -19.63
N GLY A 54 6.19 -12.97 -18.41
CA GLY A 54 7.16 -14.02 -18.11
C GLY A 54 6.95 -15.29 -18.95
N VAL A 55 5.71 -15.57 -19.35
CA VAL A 55 5.34 -16.71 -20.22
C VAL A 55 5.67 -16.47 -21.70
N LEU A 56 5.87 -15.22 -22.11
CA LEU A 56 6.18 -14.88 -23.49
C LEU A 56 7.67 -15.09 -23.77
N HIS A 57 7.97 -15.42 -25.03
CA HIS A 57 9.34 -15.44 -25.53
C HIS A 57 9.98 -14.05 -25.30
N PRO A 58 11.26 -13.93 -24.90
CA PRO A 58 11.89 -12.64 -24.56
C PRO A 58 11.73 -11.55 -25.63
N ARG A 59 11.74 -11.94 -26.92
CA ARG A 59 11.54 -11.02 -28.06
C ARG A 59 10.11 -10.47 -28.22
N LEU A 60 9.14 -11.07 -27.54
CA LEU A 60 7.72 -10.68 -27.58
C LEU A 60 7.30 -9.86 -26.35
N ARG A 61 8.21 -9.66 -25.40
CA ARG A 61 7.92 -8.89 -24.18
C ARG A 61 8.01 -7.39 -24.46
N THR A 62 7.19 -6.61 -23.78
CA THR A 62 7.18 -5.16 -23.92
C THR A 62 8.28 -4.57 -23.06
N MET A 63 9.26 -3.94 -23.71
CA MET A 63 10.36 -3.27 -23.02
C MET A 63 9.85 -2.00 -22.33
N LEU A 64 10.05 -1.91 -21.02
CA LEU A 64 9.77 -0.71 -20.22
C LEU A 64 11.07 -0.20 -19.60
N VAL A 65 11.07 1.07 -19.18
CA VAL A 65 12.22 1.72 -18.56
C VAL A 65 11.82 2.23 -17.20
N CYS A 66 12.59 1.88 -16.17
CA CYS A 66 12.55 2.57 -14.88
C CYS A 66 13.61 3.66 -14.86
N ASN A 67 13.22 4.88 -14.53
CA ASN A 67 14.12 6.03 -14.41
C ASN A 67 13.72 6.89 -13.20
N ALA A 68 14.60 7.00 -12.22
CA ALA A 68 14.33 7.71 -10.97
C ALA A 68 14.19 9.24 -11.16
N THR A 69 14.71 9.79 -12.27
CA THR A 69 14.61 11.23 -12.56
C THR A 69 13.37 11.60 -13.39
N ASP A 70 12.64 10.61 -13.91
CA ASP A 70 11.43 10.81 -14.72
C ASP A 70 10.21 10.36 -13.91
N PRO A 71 9.35 11.27 -13.43
CA PRO A 71 8.22 10.94 -12.58
C PRO A 71 7.29 9.86 -13.16
N GLU A 72 7.09 9.86 -14.49
CA GLU A 72 6.22 8.91 -15.21
C GLU A 72 6.83 7.50 -15.32
N LYS A 73 8.14 7.38 -15.07
CA LYS A 73 8.91 6.13 -15.16
C LYS A 73 9.60 5.78 -13.84
N SER A 74 9.31 6.53 -12.78
CA SER A 74 9.86 6.32 -11.45
C SER A 74 8.96 5.37 -10.67
N HIS A 75 9.55 4.51 -9.85
CA HIS A 75 8.82 3.56 -9.01
C HIS A 75 9.31 3.61 -7.55
N PRO A 76 9.22 4.78 -6.88
CA PRO A 76 9.73 4.99 -5.52
C PRO A 76 8.94 4.23 -4.44
N PRO A 77 9.53 4.00 -3.24
CA PRO A 77 8.88 3.27 -2.15
C PRO A 77 7.54 3.86 -1.69
N ARG A 78 7.38 5.19 -1.76
CA ARG A 78 6.14 5.89 -1.41
C ARG A 78 4.91 5.40 -2.19
N TYR A 79 5.10 4.80 -3.37
CA TYR A 79 4.00 4.23 -4.16
C TYR A 79 3.41 2.95 -3.56
N MET A 80 3.96 2.42 -2.47
CA MET A 80 3.33 1.29 -1.75
C MET A 80 2.27 1.74 -0.73
N ILE A 81 2.18 3.05 -0.47
CA ILE A 81 1.42 3.60 0.67
C ILE A 81 0.60 4.85 0.29
N ASP A 82 0.44 5.13 -1.00
CA ASP A 82 -0.20 6.33 -1.55
C ASP A 82 -1.72 6.17 -1.84
N ASP A 83 -2.28 4.99 -1.53
CA ASP A 83 -3.68 4.60 -1.81
C ASP A 83 -4.01 4.47 -3.31
N ASP A 84 -3.02 4.58 -4.20
CA ASP A 84 -3.20 4.39 -5.64
C ASP A 84 -2.88 2.92 -6.00
N LEU A 85 -3.84 2.23 -6.61
CA LEU A 85 -3.70 0.82 -7.01
C LEU A 85 -2.96 0.65 -8.34
N VAL A 86 -2.66 1.74 -9.05
CA VAL A 86 -1.95 1.74 -10.33
C VAL A 86 -0.45 1.93 -10.14
N THR A 87 -0.04 2.67 -9.10
CA THR A 87 1.36 2.90 -8.75
C THR A 87 1.95 1.67 -8.07
N PHE A 88 3.28 1.55 -8.15
CA PHE A 88 4.01 0.47 -7.49
C PHE A 88 5.47 0.90 -7.27
N TRP A 89 6.06 0.37 -6.20
CA TRP A 89 7.51 0.39 -6.03
C TRP A 89 8.15 -0.77 -6.80
N GLN A 90 9.37 -0.55 -7.28
CA GLN A 90 10.16 -1.60 -7.91
C GLN A 90 11.62 -1.52 -7.45
N SER A 91 12.16 -2.68 -7.05
CA SER A 91 13.58 -2.82 -6.70
C SER A 91 14.48 -2.72 -7.93
N LYS A 92 15.78 -2.54 -7.69
CA LYS A 92 16.79 -2.61 -8.75
C LYS A 92 16.83 -3.99 -9.41
N ALA A 93 17.19 -4.06 -10.69
CA ALA A 93 17.40 -5.32 -11.39
C ALA A 93 18.63 -6.09 -10.88
N SER A 94 18.60 -7.42 -11.01
CA SER A 94 19.75 -8.32 -10.73
C SER A 94 20.29 -8.25 -9.29
N ILE A 95 19.39 -8.08 -8.31
CA ILE A 95 19.70 -8.20 -6.88
C ILE A 95 19.00 -9.42 -6.28
N ASP A 96 19.60 -9.99 -5.24
CA ASP A 96 19.03 -11.15 -4.53
C ASP A 96 18.14 -10.75 -3.34
N ARG A 97 18.29 -9.52 -2.85
CA ARG A 97 17.60 -9.02 -1.67
C ARG A 97 17.36 -7.51 -1.74
N ALA A 98 16.14 -7.11 -1.38
CA ALA A 98 15.77 -5.74 -1.04
C ALA A 98 15.06 -5.76 0.32
N ASP A 99 15.27 -4.73 1.13
CA ASP A 99 14.68 -4.55 2.45
C ASP A 99 13.82 -3.28 2.45
N ILE A 100 12.55 -3.42 2.84
CA ILE A 100 11.60 -2.32 3.01
C ILE A 100 11.44 -2.06 4.51
N ARG A 101 11.50 -0.79 4.90
CA ARG A 101 11.30 -0.34 6.28
C ARG A 101 10.16 0.66 6.32
N ILE A 102 9.19 0.44 7.21
CA ILE A 102 8.09 1.37 7.47
C ILE A 102 8.13 1.71 8.95
N ASP A 103 8.20 3.00 9.27
CA ASP A 103 8.11 3.46 10.65
C ASP A 103 6.64 3.66 11.03
N LEU A 104 6.17 2.85 11.99
CA LEU A 104 4.80 2.91 12.50
C LEU A 104 4.63 3.84 13.70
N ASN A 105 5.73 4.34 14.27
CA ASN A 105 5.70 5.14 15.49
C ASN A 105 5.56 6.65 15.25
N GLN A 106 5.50 7.07 13.97
CA GLN A 106 5.25 8.45 13.57
C GLN A 106 3.79 8.66 13.21
#